data_AF-A0A9P9K4F3-F1
#
_entry.id   AF-A0A9P9K4F3-F1
#
_cell.length_a   1.000
_cell.length_b   1.000
_cell.length_c   1.000
_cell.angle_alpha   90.00
_cell.angle_beta   90.00
_cell.angle_gamma   90.00
#
_symmetry.space_group_name_H-M   'P 1'
#
loop_
_entity.id
_entity.type
_entity.pdbx_description
1 polymer ?
#
loop_
_entity_poly.entity_id
_entity_poly.type
_entity_poly.pdbx_seq_one_letter_code
_entity_poly.pdbx_strand_id
1 'polypeptide(L)'
;MPPSTPTDTLFYTIDTSPIGEEKKAKSQVREVRLAIEEKVRARDGRQSWRCAAVIKDTRNADRIKVVCRDEAEMQLVREVAEKAVVKGTRVIRDQLYPVKVDGTNRTAVLDSSGEVLPGTTEAPNSHRNWIKFCPIKRYAMQWPVRSMLWIRSDLEAEQVPIASADLMGAILCWPDREVLVVLVYVGGKDDYALHTATMHLHTMIANFRNNTGKKTDVVLAGDFNRHDQLWGGDEMTGRR
;
A
#
# COMPACT_ATOMS: atom_id res chain seq x y z
N MET A 1 -2.66 -9.82 -32.82
CA MET A 1 -2.74 -8.75 -31.80
C MET A 1 -2.36 -9.37 -30.46
N PRO A 2 -1.35 -8.87 -29.75
CA PRO A 2 -1.14 -9.27 -28.37
C PRO A 2 -2.27 -8.70 -27.49
N PRO A 3 -2.62 -9.35 -26.36
CA PRO A 3 -3.60 -8.80 -25.44
C PRO A 3 -3.03 -7.50 -24.85
N SER A 4 -3.84 -6.44 -24.88
CA SER A 4 -3.55 -5.19 -24.19
C SER A 4 -3.22 -5.47 -22.72
N THR A 5 -2.09 -4.93 -22.27
CA THR A 5 -1.74 -4.81 -20.85
C THR A 5 -2.95 -4.35 -20.03
N PRO A 6 -3.13 -4.83 -18.78
CA PRO A 6 -4.20 -4.34 -17.93
C PRO A 6 -3.95 -2.84 -17.71
N THR A 7 -4.79 -2.01 -18.32
CA THR A 7 -4.69 -0.56 -18.19
C THR A 7 -4.85 -0.21 -16.72
N ASP A 8 -3.86 0.49 -16.17
CA ASP A 8 -3.76 0.92 -14.78
C ASP A 8 -4.87 1.93 -14.47
N THR A 9 -6.10 1.43 -14.38
CA THR A 9 -7.31 2.24 -14.27
C THR A 9 -7.37 2.76 -12.85
N LEU A 10 -7.34 4.09 -12.68
CA LEU A 10 -7.49 4.75 -11.39
C LEU A 10 -8.95 4.72 -10.97
N PHE A 11 -9.26 4.14 -9.82
CA PHE A 11 -10.63 4.14 -9.30
C PHE A 11 -10.69 4.09 -7.77
N TYR A 12 -11.79 4.63 -7.24
CA TYR A 12 -12.23 4.43 -5.86
C TYR A 12 -13.46 3.53 -5.82
N THR A 13 -13.55 2.73 -4.77
CA THR A 13 -14.70 1.88 -4.49
C THR A 13 -15.48 2.45 -3.32
N ILE A 14 -16.77 2.66 -3.52
CA ILE A 14 -17.73 3.05 -2.51
C ILE A 14 -18.41 1.77 -2.05
N ASP A 15 -18.17 1.39 -0.81
CA ASP A 15 -18.75 0.24 -0.14
C ASP A 15 -20.02 0.68 0.61
N THR A 16 -21.14 0.14 0.16
CA THR A 16 -22.49 0.42 0.64
C THR A 16 -23.01 -0.69 1.55
N SER A 17 -22.22 -1.74 1.82
CA SER A 17 -22.61 -2.85 2.70
C SER A 17 -22.98 -2.45 4.13
N PRO A 18 -22.46 -1.36 4.74
CA PRO A 18 -22.86 -0.96 6.09
C PRO A 18 -24.20 -0.21 6.13
N ILE A 19 -24.84 0.04 4.98
CA ILE A 19 -26.08 0.81 4.90
C ILE A 19 -27.28 -0.13 5.10
N GLY A 20 -28.19 0.21 6.01
CA GLY A 20 -29.47 -0.49 6.15
C GLY A 20 -30.38 -0.35 4.91
N GLU A 21 -31.24 -1.34 4.67
CA GLU A 21 -32.08 -1.45 3.46
C GLU A 21 -32.86 -0.17 3.11
N GLU A 22 -33.32 0.59 4.12
CA GLU A 22 -34.03 1.87 3.94
C GLU A 22 -33.25 2.93 3.16
N LYS A 23 -31.92 2.87 3.19
CA LYS A 23 -31.02 3.85 2.56
C LYS A 23 -30.37 3.32 1.27
N LYS A 24 -30.71 2.10 0.85
CA LYS A 24 -30.15 1.41 -0.33
C LYS A 24 -30.54 2.07 -1.66
N ALA A 25 -31.69 2.75 -1.70
CA ALA A 25 -32.10 3.56 -2.85
C ALA A 25 -31.13 4.73 -3.11
N LYS A 26 -30.60 5.36 -2.05
CA LYS A 26 -29.62 6.46 -2.14
C LYS A 26 -28.20 5.98 -2.43
N SER A 27 -27.97 4.67 -2.38
CA SER A 27 -26.68 4.05 -2.66
C SER A 27 -26.61 3.42 -4.06
N GLN A 28 -27.56 3.77 -4.95
CA GLN A 28 -27.49 3.35 -6.35
C GLN A 28 -26.42 4.14 -7.12
N VAL A 29 -25.89 3.53 -8.19
CA VAL A 29 -24.87 4.12 -9.08
C VAL A 29 -25.23 5.53 -9.55
N ARG A 30 -26.50 5.76 -9.89
CA ARG A 30 -26.99 7.05 -10.34
C ARG A 30 -26.90 8.11 -9.26
N GLU A 31 -27.35 7.80 -8.05
CA GLU A 31 -27.36 8.72 -6.92
C GLU A 31 -25.93 9.06 -6.48
N VAL A 32 -25.05 8.05 -6.42
CA VAL A 32 -23.62 8.23 -6.15
C VAL A 32 -22.97 9.15 -7.18
N ARG A 33 -23.25 8.93 -8.48
CA ARG A 33 -22.74 9.79 -9.56
C ARG A 33 -23.21 11.24 -9.38
N LEU A 34 -24.51 11.46 -9.15
CA LEU A 34 -25.07 12.80 -9.01
C LEU A 34 -24.48 13.54 -7.81
N ALA A 35 -24.38 12.87 -6.64
CA ALA A 35 -23.82 13.47 -5.43
C ALA A 35 -22.36 13.90 -5.59
N ILE A 36 -21.54 13.07 -6.25
CA ILE A 36 -20.13 13.39 -6.52
C ILE A 36 -20.03 14.55 -7.52
N GLU A 37 -20.75 14.45 -8.65
CA GLU A 37 -20.73 15.50 -9.68
C GLU A 37 -21.19 16.86 -9.15
N GLU A 38 -22.26 16.90 -8.35
CA GLU A 38 -22.77 18.13 -7.72
C GLU A 38 -21.70 18.79 -6.85
N LYS A 39 -21.07 18.02 -5.97
CA LYS A 39 -20.07 18.52 -5.03
C LYS A 39 -18.76 18.91 -5.71
N VAL A 40 -18.36 18.23 -6.79
CA VAL A 40 -17.19 18.64 -7.59
C VAL A 40 -17.48 19.93 -8.35
N ARG A 41 -18.67 20.07 -8.96
CA ARG A 41 -19.05 21.29 -9.70
C ARG A 41 -19.19 22.53 -8.82
N ALA A 42 -19.50 22.33 -7.54
CA ALA A 42 -19.52 23.41 -6.56
C ALA A 42 -18.12 23.99 -6.24
N ARG A 43 -17.04 23.40 -6.75
CA ARG A 43 -15.69 23.97 -6.65
C ARG A 43 -15.41 24.91 -7.82
N ASP A 44 -14.60 25.93 -7.55
CA ASP A 44 -14.20 26.92 -8.55
C ASP A 44 -13.57 26.27 -9.79
N GLY A 45 -14.02 26.70 -10.97
CA GLY A 45 -13.52 26.23 -12.26
C GLY A 45 -14.00 24.85 -12.72
N ARG A 46 -14.95 24.20 -12.02
CA ARG A 46 -15.38 22.81 -12.34
C ARG A 46 -16.84 22.64 -12.75
N GLN A 47 -17.49 23.71 -13.20
CA GLN A 47 -18.93 23.75 -13.49
C GLN A 47 -19.40 22.70 -14.53
N SER A 48 -18.54 22.35 -15.50
CA SER A 48 -18.83 21.34 -16.53
C SER A 48 -18.32 19.94 -16.21
N TRP A 49 -17.76 19.72 -15.01
CA TRP A 49 -17.12 18.46 -14.65
C TRP A 49 -18.13 17.30 -14.59
N ARG A 50 -17.70 16.12 -15.05
CA ARG A 50 -18.42 14.83 -15.03
C ARG A 50 -17.48 13.72 -14.58
N CYS A 51 -18.03 12.73 -13.89
CA CYS A 51 -17.30 11.50 -13.60
C CYS A 51 -16.95 10.78 -14.92
N ALA A 52 -15.73 10.24 -15.03
CA ALA A 52 -15.34 9.46 -16.21
C ALA A 52 -16.19 8.19 -16.35
N ALA A 53 -16.32 7.42 -15.26
CA ALA A 53 -17.30 6.36 -15.15
C ALA A 53 -17.68 6.10 -13.69
N VAL A 54 -18.92 5.66 -13.48
CA VAL A 54 -19.39 5.12 -12.19
C VAL A 54 -20.08 3.80 -12.50
N ILE A 55 -19.57 2.70 -11.95
CA ILE A 55 -19.92 1.34 -12.35
C ILE A 55 -20.18 0.51 -11.09
N LYS A 56 -21.19 -0.36 -11.11
CA LYS A 56 -21.39 -1.34 -10.05
C LYS A 56 -20.32 -2.43 -10.16
N ASP A 57 -19.75 -2.87 -9.03
CA ASP A 57 -18.78 -3.97 -9.06
C ASP A 57 -19.50 -5.27 -9.44
N THR A 58 -18.99 -5.95 -10.46
CA THR A 58 -19.54 -7.22 -10.95
C THR A 58 -19.36 -8.36 -9.94
N ARG A 59 -18.39 -8.24 -9.02
CA ARG A 59 -18.07 -9.25 -8.00
C ARG A 59 -18.77 -8.98 -6.66
N ASN A 60 -19.27 -7.76 -6.45
CA ASN A 60 -19.93 -7.38 -5.20
C ASN A 60 -20.98 -6.29 -5.44
N ALA A 61 -22.25 -6.65 -5.26
CA ALA A 61 -23.37 -5.75 -5.51
C ALA A 61 -23.44 -4.54 -4.55
N ASP A 62 -22.73 -4.59 -3.43
CA ASP A 62 -22.63 -3.49 -2.45
C ASP A 62 -21.43 -2.58 -2.73
N ARG A 63 -20.72 -2.77 -3.84
CA ARG A 63 -19.56 -1.95 -4.23
C ARG A 63 -19.84 -1.20 -5.51
N ILE A 64 -19.47 0.08 -5.52
CA ILE A 64 -19.57 0.98 -6.67
C ILE A 64 -18.19 1.56 -6.95
N LYS A 65 -17.68 1.39 -8.16
CA LYS A 65 -16.39 1.93 -8.62
C LYS A 65 -16.59 3.27 -9.32
N VAL A 66 -15.83 4.27 -8.90
CA VAL A 66 -15.73 5.58 -9.55
C VAL A 66 -14.37 5.66 -10.24
N VAL A 67 -14.38 5.61 -11.57
CA VAL A 67 -13.17 5.68 -12.40
C VAL A 67 -12.73 7.14 -12.54
N CYS A 68 -11.43 7.36 -12.41
CA CYS A 68 -10.76 8.65 -12.48
C CYS A 68 -9.78 8.67 -13.67
N ARG A 69 -9.58 9.84 -14.29
CA ARG A 69 -8.70 10.00 -15.45
C ARG A 69 -7.22 10.11 -15.06
N ASP A 70 -6.95 10.72 -13.92
CA ASP A 70 -5.61 10.94 -13.39
C ASP A 70 -5.61 10.98 -11.85
N GLU A 71 -4.42 11.02 -11.25
CA GLU A 71 -4.27 11.02 -9.79
C GLU A 71 -4.84 12.28 -9.13
N ALA A 72 -4.83 13.43 -9.81
CA ALA A 72 -5.35 14.69 -9.26
C ALA A 72 -6.88 14.66 -9.19
N GLU A 73 -7.55 14.16 -10.23
CA GLU A 73 -8.98 13.88 -10.23
C GLU A 73 -9.32 12.81 -9.19
N MET A 74 -8.50 11.78 -9.06
CA MET A 74 -8.68 10.73 -8.06
C MET A 74 -8.70 11.31 -6.63
N GLN A 75 -7.71 12.13 -6.26
CA GLN A 75 -7.68 12.76 -4.92
C GLN A 75 -8.90 13.64 -4.67
N LEU A 76 -9.32 14.39 -5.68
CA LEU A 76 -10.54 15.19 -5.59
C LEU A 76 -11.80 14.33 -5.37
N VAL A 77 -11.97 13.28 -6.18
CA VAL A 77 -13.12 12.39 -6.11
C VAL A 77 -13.18 11.71 -4.75
N ARG A 78 -12.04 11.32 -4.18
CA ARG A 78 -11.96 10.79 -2.81
C ARG A 78 -12.52 11.76 -1.80
N GLU A 79 -11.98 12.98 -1.76
CA GLU A 79 -12.34 13.99 -0.78
C GLU A 79 -13.82 14.36 -0.86
N VAL A 80 -14.34 14.42 -2.09
CA VAL A 80 -15.76 14.67 -2.33
C VAL A 80 -16.60 13.46 -1.94
N ALA A 81 -16.25 12.24 -2.33
CA ALA A 81 -17.02 11.04 -2.04
C ALA A 81 -17.11 10.77 -0.53
N GLU A 82 -16.04 10.99 0.23
CA GLU A 82 -16.06 10.88 1.70
C GLU A 82 -17.06 11.85 2.34
N LYS A 83 -17.29 13.03 1.73
CA LYS A 83 -18.22 14.06 2.23
C LYS A 83 -19.63 13.98 1.63
N ALA A 84 -19.76 13.41 0.43
CA ALA A 84 -20.98 13.44 -0.38
C ALA A 84 -21.83 12.19 -0.23
N VAL A 85 -21.20 11.03 0.00
CA VAL A 85 -21.91 9.76 0.00
C VAL A 85 -22.65 9.57 1.33
N VAL A 86 -23.77 8.85 1.28
CA VAL A 86 -24.69 8.60 2.40
C VAL A 86 -23.93 8.25 3.69
N LYS A 87 -24.20 8.99 4.77
CA LYS A 87 -23.63 8.75 6.11
C LYS A 87 -23.78 7.25 6.47
N GLY A 88 -22.65 6.53 6.50
CA GLY A 88 -22.59 5.06 6.66
C GLY A 88 -21.86 4.32 5.52
N THR A 89 -21.64 4.94 4.36
CA THR A 89 -20.76 4.36 3.32
C THR A 89 -19.29 4.51 3.64
N ARG A 90 -18.49 3.56 3.17
CA ARG A 90 -17.03 3.61 3.25
C ARG A 90 -16.44 3.80 1.85
N VAL A 91 -15.56 4.79 1.69
CA VAL A 91 -14.78 4.98 0.46
C VAL A 91 -13.44 4.24 0.61
N ILE A 92 -13.15 3.34 -0.31
CA ILE A 92 -11.99 2.43 -0.31
C ILE A 92 -11.17 2.67 -1.58
N ARG A 93 -9.85 2.79 -1.45
CA ARG A 93 -8.96 2.76 -2.62
C ARG A 93 -8.67 1.31 -2.98
N ASP A 94 -9.22 0.83 -4.09
CA ASP A 94 -9.03 -0.54 -4.58
C ASP A 94 -7.79 -0.68 -5.49
N GLN A 95 -7.10 0.42 -5.79
CA GLN A 95 -5.72 0.35 -6.27
C GLN A 95 -4.79 -0.09 -5.15
N LEU A 96 -4.81 -1.38 -4.88
CA LEU A 96 -3.80 -2.03 -4.08
C LEU A 96 -2.58 -2.19 -4.98
N TYR A 97 -1.55 -1.40 -4.71
CA TYR A 97 -0.22 -1.68 -5.24
C TYR A 97 0.14 -3.13 -4.88
N PRO A 98 0.73 -3.92 -5.79
CA PRO A 98 1.12 -5.31 -5.52
C PRO A 98 1.85 -5.47 -4.19
N VAL A 99 2.62 -4.44 -3.85
CA VAL A 99 3.31 -4.21 -2.60
C VAL A 99 2.89 -2.85 -2.08
N LYS A 100 2.39 -2.80 -0.85
CA LYS A 100 2.05 -1.54 -0.20
C LYS A 100 3.11 -1.18 0.83
N VAL A 101 3.80 -0.07 0.57
CA VAL A 101 4.75 0.56 1.49
C VAL A 101 4.18 1.95 1.82
N ASP A 102 3.37 2.05 2.87
CA ASP A 102 2.87 3.37 3.31
C ASP A 102 3.97 4.08 4.10
N GLY A 103 4.34 5.28 3.63
CA GLY A 103 5.26 6.16 4.34
C GLY A 103 4.65 6.66 5.66
N THR A 104 5.48 6.60 6.71
CA THR A 104 5.35 7.22 8.05
C THR A 104 4.33 6.66 9.07
N ASN A 105 4.90 6.26 10.21
CA ASN A 105 4.36 6.03 11.57
C ASN A 105 2.94 5.46 11.69
N ARG A 106 2.78 4.19 11.29
CA ARG A 106 1.72 3.33 11.82
C ARG A 106 2.36 2.18 12.59
N THR A 107 2.76 2.46 13.81
CA THR A 107 3.26 1.45 14.75
C THR A 107 2.09 0.54 15.12
N ALA A 108 1.86 -0.50 14.33
CA ALA A 108 0.99 -1.58 14.73
C ALA A 108 1.72 -2.33 15.85
N VAL A 109 1.27 -2.15 17.09
CA VAL A 109 1.83 -2.87 18.24
C VAL A 109 1.42 -4.33 18.08
N LEU A 110 2.42 -5.20 17.99
CA LEU A 110 2.16 -6.63 17.94
C LEU A 110 2.29 -7.23 19.33
N ASP A 111 1.51 -8.28 19.59
CA ASP A 111 1.79 -9.17 20.70
C ASP A 111 2.97 -10.11 20.40
N SER A 112 3.30 -10.95 21.38
CA SER A 112 4.36 -11.95 21.26
C SER A 112 4.13 -12.98 20.15
N SER A 113 2.88 -13.20 19.72
CA SER A 113 2.52 -14.08 18.61
C SER A 113 2.65 -13.40 17.24
N GLY A 114 2.68 -12.07 17.22
CA GLY A 114 2.73 -11.27 15.98
C GLY A 114 1.35 -10.80 15.53
N GLU A 115 0.33 -10.93 16.36
CA GLU A 115 -1.00 -10.38 16.11
C GLU A 115 -1.06 -8.91 16.53
N VAL A 116 -1.90 -8.13 15.84
CA VAL A 116 -2.02 -6.69 16.10
C VAL A 116 -2.88 -6.44 17.33
N LEU A 117 -2.40 -5.63 18.27
CA LEU A 117 -3.13 -5.31 19.50
C LEU A 117 -4.37 -4.43 19.22
N PRO A 118 -5.47 -4.62 19.98
CA PRO A 118 -6.67 -3.79 19.85
C PRO A 118 -6.37 -2.32 20.15
N GLY A 119 -6.65 -1.41 19.20
CA GLY A 119 -6.46 0.04 19.37
C GLY A 119 -5.67 0.73 18.26
N THR A 120 -5.02 -0.02 17.37
CA THR A 120 -4.34 0.51 16.18
C THR A 120 -5.31 0.63 15.01
N THR A 121 -5.41 1.84 14.44
CA THR A 121 -6.26 2.18 13.29
C THR A 121 -5.99 1.26 12.09
N GLU A 122 -6.95 0.39 11.77
CA GLU A 122 -7.04 -0.53 10.64
C GLU A 122 -5.71 -0.90 9.96
N ALA A 123 -4.92 -1.77 10.60
CA ALA A 123 -3.88 -2.51 9.89
C ALA A 123 -4.51 -3.32 8.73
N PRO A 124 -3.83 -3.52 7.59
CA PRO A 124 -4.35 -4.31 6.47
C PRO A 124 -4.78 -5.73 6.84
N ASN A 125 -4.39 -6.22 8.02
CA ASN A 125 -4.73 -7.52 8.59
C ASN A 125 -6.24 -7.82 8.64
N SER A 126 -7.09 -6.79 8.72
CA SER A 126 -8.55 -7.00 8.71
C SER A 126 -9.12 -7.23 7.30
N HIS A 127 -8.31 -7.06 6.25
CA HIS A 127 -8.76 -7.14 4.87
C HIS A 127 -8.19 -8.39 4.19
N ARG A 128 -9.07 -9.35 3.87
CA ARG A 128 -8.78 -10.67 3.27
C ARG A 128 -7.93 -10.70 1.99
N ASN A 129 -7.68 -9.54 1.37
CA ASN A 129 -6.87 -9.44 0.16
C ASN A 129 -5.38 -9.24 0.46
N TRP A 130 -4.94 -9.28 1.72
CA TRP A 130 -3.57 -9.06 2.12
C TRP A 130 -3.03 -10.22 2.93
N ILE A 131 -1.82 -10.65 2.60
CA ILE A 131 -1.01 -11.58 3.39
C ILE A 131 0.04 -10.75 4.12
N LYS A 132 0.18 -11.02 5.43
CA LYS A 132 1.16 -10.37 6.28
C LYS A 132 2.41 -11.23 6.38
N PHE A 133 3.56 -10.65 6.07
CA PHE A 133 4.88 -11.24 6.29
C PHE A 133 5.58 -10.54 7.45
N CYS A 134 6.06 -11.34 8.41
CA CYS A 134 6.77 -10.87 9.59
C CYS A 134 8.19 -11.43 9.62
N PRO A 135 9.19 -10.68 10.10
CA PRO A 135 10.53 -11.21 10.34
C PRO A 135 10.50 -12.50 11.16
N ILE A 136 11.36 -13.45 10.78
CA ILE A 136 11.48 -14.74 11.47
C ILE A 136 12.12 -14.55 12.85
N LYS A 137 13.07 -13.61 12.95
CA LYS A 137 13.72 -13.26 14.21
C LYS A 137 12.92 -12.19 14.95
N ARG A 138 12.87 -12.30 16.27
CA ARG A 138 12.22 -11.35 17.17
C ARG A 138 13.17 -10.92 18.29
N TYR A 139 13.12 -9.65 18.67
CA TYR A 139 13.76 -9.16 19.88
C TYR A 139 12.91 -9.44 21.11
N ALA A 140 13.54 -9.69 22.26
CA ALA A 140 12.87 -9.83 23.55
C ALA A 140 12.47 -8.48 24.20
N MET A 141 12.39 -7.41 23.39
CA MET A 141 12.08 -6.04 23.83
C MET A 141 10.64 -5.67 23.48
N GLN A 142 10.20 -4.49 23.93
CA GLN A 142 8.87 -3.92 23.65
C GLN A 142 8.50 -3.89 22.16
N TRP A 143 9.49 -3.78 21.27
CA TRP A 143 9.32 -3.82 19.81
C TRP A 143 10.02 -5.06 19.23
N PRO A 144 9.32 -6.21 19.17
CA PRO A 144 9.95 -7.49 18.82
C PRO A 144 10.34 -7.58 17.34
N VAL A 145 9.66 -6.85 16.45
CA VAL A 145 10.02 -6.72 15.03
C VAL A 145 9.91 -5.25 14.63
N ARG A 146 10.76 -4.80 13.72
CA ARG A 146 10.81 -3.40 13.27
C ARG A 146 10.55 -3.21 11.77
N SER A 147 10.35 -4.30 11.05
CA SER A 147 9.91 -4.31 9.66
C SER A 147 8.74 -5.28 9.48
N MET A 148 7.78 -4.93 8.63
CA MET A 148 6.61 -5.76 8.31
C MET A 148 6.14 -5.47 6.90
N LEU A 149 5.79 -6.51 6.16
CA LEU A 149 5.37 -6.39 4.77
C LEU A 149 3.96 -6.95 4.57
N TRP A 150 3.13 -6.23 3.82
CA TRP A 150 1.84 -6.72 3.34
C TRP A 150 1.88 -6.88 1.83
N ILE A 151 1.56 -8.09 1.37
CA ILE A 151 1.52 -8.46 -0.04
C ILE A 151 0.09 -8.84 -0.39
N ARG A 152 -0.39 -8.49 -1.58
CA ARG A 152 -1.73 -8.92 -1.98
C ARG A 152 -1.83 -10.44 -2.03
N SER A 153 -2.94 -10.98 -1.54
CA SER A 153 -3.15 -12.43 -1.42
C SER A 153 -3.31 -13.16 -2.75
N ASP A 154 -3.53 -12.44 -3.84
CA ASP A 154 -3.63 -12.99 -5.19
C ASP A 154 -2.28 -12.98 -5.94
N LEU A 155 -1.20 -12.58 -5.29
CA LEU A 155 0.15 -12.65 -5.83
C LEU A 155 0.87 -13.89 -5.31
N GLU A 156 1.62 -14.54 -6.17
CA GLU A 156 2.59 -15.55 -5.76
C GLU A 156 3.79 -14.85 -5.11
N ALA A 157 4.00 -15.13 -3.83
CA ALA A 157 5.06 -14.51 -3.04
C ALA A 157 5.66 -15.51 -2.07
N GLU A 158 6.99 -15.52 -1.98
CA GLU A 158 7.74 -16.32 -1.02
C GLU A 158 8.47 -15.40 -0.03
N GLN A 159 8.40 -15.71 1.25
CA GLN A 159 9.18 -15.01 2.26
C GLN A 159 10.65 -15.45 2.17
N VAL A 160 11.56 -14.48 2.10
CA VAL A 160 13.00 -14.74 2.21
C VAL A 160 13.37 -14.85 3.70
N PRO A 161 13.99 -15.96 4.14
CA PRO A 161 14.42 -16.10 5.52
C PRO A 161 15.62 -15.19 5.80
N ILE A 162 15.45 -14.27 6.74
CA ILE A 162 16.51 -13.34 7.16
C ILE A 162 16.64 -13.42 8.68
N ALA A 163 17.86 -13.64 9.17
CA ALA A 163 18.15 -13.74 10.60
C ALA A 163 18.23 -12.37 11.30
N SER A 164 17.31 -11.46 10.98
CA SER A 164 17.22 -10.11 11.51
C SER A 164 15.75 -9.75 11.79
N ALA A 165 15.49 -9.06 12.89
CA ALA A 165 14.18 -8.49 13.21
C ALA A 165 13.98 -7.10 12.58
N ASP A 166 15.06 -6.52 12.05
CA ASP A 166 15.11 -5.22 11.40
C ASP A 166 14.95 -5.32 9.87
N LEU A 167 15.08 -6.52 9.30
CA LEU A 167 14.94 -6.79 7.86
C LEU A 167 13.80 -7.75 7.57
N MET A 168 13.03 -7.49 6.52
CA MET A 168 11.95 -8.36 6.04
C MET A 168 12.01 -8.44 4.52
N GLY A 169 12.17 -9.65 3.96
CA GLY A 169 12.34 -9.88 2.52
C GLY A 169 11.27 -10.78 1.93
N ALA A 170 10.84 -10.49 0.71
CA ALA A 170 9.96 -11.35 -0.06
C ALA A 170 10.35 -11.36 -1.54
N ILE A 171 10.17 -12.50 -2.19
CA ILE A 171 10.28 -12.62 -3.64
C ILE A 171 8.86 -12.71 -4.19
N LEU A 172 8.52 -11.80 -5.10
CA LEU A 172 7.27 -11.83 -5.85
C LEU A 172 7.53 -12.48 -7.20
N CYS A 173 6.68 -13.46 -7.54
CA CYS A 173 6.86 -14.29 -8.73
C CYS A 173 5.86 -13.92 -9.82
N TRP A 174 6.37 -13.70 -11.03
CA TRP A 174 5.62 -13.65 -12.27
C TRP A 174 6.18 -14.67 -13.28
N PRO A 175 5.46 -14.95 -14.38
CA PRO A 175 5.93 -15.90 -15.38
C PRO A 175 7.31 -15.58 -15.97
N ASP A 176 7.60 -14.30 -16.22
CA ASP A 176 8.81 -13.82 -16.91
C ASP A 176 9.80 -13.08 -15.99
N ARG A 177 9.41 -12.78 -14.74
CA ARG A 177 10.23 -12.00 -13.81
C ARG A 177 10.01 -12.36 -12.36
N GLU A 178 11.00 -12.04 -11.56
CA GLU A 178 10.92 -12.07 -10.10
C GLU A 178 11.37 -10.72 -9.54
N VAL A 179 10.71 -10.28 -8.48
CA VAL A 179 11.05 -9.03 -7.80
C VAL A 179 11.35 -9.31 -6.34
N LEU A 180 12.59 -9.03 -5.93
CA LEU A 180 12.98 -9.06 -4.53
C LEU A 180 12.59 -7.74 -3.87
N VAL A 181 11.77 -7.82 -2.82
CA VAL A 181 11.36 -6.68 -2.01
C VAL A 181 11.94 -6.84 -0.62
N VAL A 182 12.73 -5.86 -0.17
CA VAL A 182 13.31 -5.87 1.18
C VAL A 182 12.93 -4.60 1.92
N LEU A 183 12.31 -4.78 3.08
CA LEU A 183 12.08 -3.73 4.06
C LEU A 183 13.23 -3.67 5.05
N VAL A 184 13.75 -2.46 5.25
CA VAL A 184 14.95 -2.19 6.03
C VAL A 184 14.63 -1.23 7.16
N TYR A 185 15.03 -1.57 8.37
CA TYR A 185 15.13 -0.62 9.47
C TYR A 185 16.58 -0.59 9.96
N VAL A 186 17.12 0.61 10.18
CA VAL A 186 18.43 0.80 10.80
C VAL A 186 18.26 1.72 11.99
N GLY A 187 18.81 1.33 13.13
CA GLY A 187 18.82 2.18 14.32
C GLY A 187 19.51 3.52 14.05
N GLY A 188 18.95 4.61 14.58
CA GLY A 188 19.52 5.95 14.41
C GLY A 188 20.96 6.04 14.90
N LYS A 189 21.85 6.56 14.05
CA LYS A 189 23.30 6.72 14.30
C LYS A 189 24.04 5.41 14.65
N ASP A 190 23.47 4.25 14.35
CA ASP A 190 24.11 2.95 14.58
C ASP A 190 24.81 2.49 13.28
N ASP A 191 26.11 2.78 13.15
CA ASP A 191 26.89 2.44 11.95
C ASP A 191 27.14 0.94 11.82
N TYR A 192 27.17 0.22 12.94
CA TYR A 192 27.28 -1.23 12.95
C TYR A 192 26.01 -1.89 12.39
N ALA A 193 24.84 -1.41 12.81
CA ALA A 193 23.56 -1.86 12.26
C ALA A 193 23.44 -1.54 10.76
N LEU A 194 23.88 -0.34 10.34
CA LEU A 194 23.89 0.04 8.92
C LEU A 194 24.80 -0.90 8.09
N HIS A 195 26.02 -1.15 8.58
CA HIS A 195 26.97 -2.03 7.91
C HIS A 195 26.42 -3.46 7.83
N THR A 196 25.85 -3.97 8.93
CA THR A 196 25.26 -5.31 8.99
C THR A 196 24.06 -5.45 8.06
N ALA A 197 23.18 -4.46 8.02
CA ALA A 197 22.05 -4.43 7.08
C ALA A 197 22.54 -4.44 5.62
N THR A 198 23.53 -3.61 5.31
CA THR A 198 24.14 -3.50 3.97
C THR A 198 24.77 -4.82 3.53
N MET A 199 25.51 -5.49 4.42
CA MET A 199 26.09 -6.81 4.16
C MET A 199 25.01 -7.85 3.85
N HIS A 200 23.95 -7.93 4.66
CA HIS A 200 22.83 -8.84 4.40
C HIS A 200 22.15 -8.55 3.04
N LEU A 201 21.94 -7.27 2.71
CA LEU A 201 21.35 -6.86 1.44
C LEU A 201 22.21 -7.27 0.25
N HIS A 202 23.52 -7.05 0.30
CA HIS A 202 24.43 -7.44 -0.77
C HIS A 202 24.40 -8.95 -1.01
N THR A 203 24.53 -9.76 0.04
CA THR A 203 24.48 -11.22 -0.06
C THR A 203 23.14 -11.69 -0.62
N MET A 204 22.03 -11.14 -0.15
CA MET A 204 20.70 -11.53 -0.58
C MET A 204 20.42 -11.16 -2.04
N ILE A 205 20.79 -9.95 -2.46
CA ILE A 205 20.62 -9.49 -3.84
C ILE A 205 21.48 -10.34 -4.79
N ALA A 206 22.72 -10.65 -4.41
CA ALA A 206 23.60 -11.49 -5.22
C ALA A 206 23.03 -12.90 -5.38
N ASN A 207 22.62 -13.53 -4.27
CA ASN A 207 22.01 -14.87 -4.31
C ASN A 207 20.72 -14.87 -5.13
N PHE A 208 19.85 -13.89 -4.93
CA PHE A 208 18.59 -13.76 -5.68
C PHE A 208 18.85 -13.67 -7.19
N ARG A 209 19.78 -12.81 -7.62
CA ARG A 209 20.12 -12.63 -9.04
C ARG A 209 20.77 -13.87 -9.66
N ASN A 210 21.52 -14.64 -8.88
CA ASN A 210 22.25 -15.81 -9.38
C ASN A 210 21.39 -17.09 -9.43
N ASN A 211 20.29 -17.14 -8.67
CA ASN A 211 19.51 -18.36 -8.48
C ASN A 211 18.29 -18.46 -9.41
N THR A 212 18.04 -17.46 -10.24
CA THR A 212 16.86 -17.42 -11.11
C THR A 212 17.24 -17.30 -12.57
N GLY A 213 16.57 -18.07 -13.42
CA GLY A 213 16.67 -17.96 -14.88
C GLY A 213 15.78 -16.87 -15.47
N LYS A 214 15.08 -16.10 -14.62
CA LYS A 214 14.14 -15.03 -15.02
C LYS A 214 14.78 -13.65 -14.90
N LYS A 215 14.11 -12.65 -15.47
CA LYS A 215 14.46 -11.24 -15.24
C LYS A 215 14.29 -10.92 -13.75
N THR A 216 15.29 -10.26 -13.16
CA THR A 216 15.26 -9.87 -11.74
C THR A 216 15.20 -8.36 -11.56
N ASP A 217 14.27 -7.90 -10.73
CA ASP A 217 14.22 -6.53 -10.24
C ASP A 217 14.33 -6.52 -8.70
N VAL A 218 14.78 -5.40 -8.11
CA VAL A 218 14.95 -5.27 -6.66
C VAL A 218 14.29 -3.97 -6.20
N VAL A 219 13.53 -4.06 -5.10
CA VAL A 219 12.94 -2.92 -4.39
C VAL A 219 13.47 -2.93 -2.96
N LEU A 220 14.13 -1.85 -2.57
CA LEU A 220 14.54 -1.59 -1.18
C LEU A 220 13.71 -0.44 -0.65
N ALA A 221 13.13 -0.62 0.53
CA ALA A 221 12.32 0.41 1.17
C ALA A 221 12.48 0.35 2.69
N GLY A 222 12.26 1.48 3.37
CA GLY A 222 12.28 1.53 4.83
C GLY A 222 13.11 2.70 5.36
N ASP A 223 13.38 2.65 6.66
CA ASP A 223 14.01 3.75 7.39
C ASP A 223 15.46 3.40 7.74
N PHE A 224 16.39 3.99 7.00
CA PHE A 224 17.82 3.83 7.22
C PHE A 224 18.34 4.75 8.34
N ASN A 225 17.53 5.70 8.82
CA ASN A 225 17.94 6.74 9.77
C ASN A 225 19.31 7.35 9.42
N ARG A 226 19.51 7.67 8.14
CA ARG A 226 20.71 8.33 7.61
C ARG A 226 20.29 9.47 6.70
N HIS A 227 21.10 10.51 6.73
CA HIS A 227 21.04 11.60 5.78
C HIS A 227 22.16 11.39 4.77
N ASP A 228 21.83 11.53 3.50
CA ASP A 228 22.78 11.44 2.41
C ASP A 228 22.31 12.35 1.28
N GLN A 229 23.28 12.94 0.58
CA GLN A 229 23.04 13.97 -0.42
C GLN A 229 22.22 13.47 -1.62
N LEU A 230 22.23 12.17 -1.92
CA LEU A 230 21.54 11.60 -3.08
C LEU A 230 20.04 11.40 -2.87
N TRP A 231 19.55 11.45 -1.63
CA TRP A 231 18.18 11.05 -1.27
C TRP A 231 17.54 11.89 -0.16
N GLY A 232 18.23 12.95 0.27
CA GLY A 232 17.65 14.05 1.04
C GLY A 232 18.04 14.04 2.52
N GLY A 233 18.65 15.14 2.94
CA GLY A 233 18.98 15.46 4.31
C GLY A 233 19.72 16.79 4.32
N ASP A 234 19.26 17.75 5.12
CA ASP A 234 19.92 19.05 5.24
C ASP A 234 21.24 18.89 6.01
N GLU A 235 22.30 18.50 5.31
CA GLU A 235 23.62 19.04 5.61
C GLU A 235 23.84 20.24 4.70
N MET A 236 23.39 21.40 5.17
CA MET A 236 23.93 22.68 4.72
C MET A 236 25.45 22.59 4.83
N THR A 237 26.11 22.72 3.68
CA THR A 237 27.55 22.81 3.53
C THR A 237 28.19 23.67 4.64
N GLY A 238 29.02 23.05 5.47
CA GLY A 238 29.82 23.70 6.50
C GLY A 238 31.30 23.36 6.36
N ARG A 239 31.96 24.02 5.40
CA ARG A 239 33.43 24.21 5.20
C ARG A 239 34.39 23.36 6.06
N ARG A 240 35.31 22.64 5.41
CA ARG A 240 36.61 23.14 4.94
C ARG A 240 37.20 22.24 3.88
#